data_AF-A0A957I174-F1
#
_entry.id   AF-A0A957I174-F1
#
_cell.length_a   1.000
_cell.length_b   1.000
_cell.length_c   1.000
_cell.angle_alpha   90.00
_cell.angle_beta   90.00
_cell.angle_gamma   90.00
#
_symmetry.space_group_name_H-M   'P 1'
#
loop_
_entity.id
_entity.type
_entity.pdbx_description
1 polymer ?
#
loop_
_entity_poly.entity_id
_entity_poly.type
_entity_poly.pdbx_seq_one_letter_code
_entity_poly.pdbx_strand_id
1 'polypeptide(L)' 'EHGGDPESIALCYNLGLNYVSCSPFRVPIARLAAAHAALDGK' A
#
# COMPACT_ATOMS: atom_id res chain seq x y z
N GLU A 1 -6.79 -8.12 -6.38
CA GLU A 1 -7.34 -6.75 -6.23
C GLU A 1 -6.20 -5.81 -5.86
N HIS A 2 -6.27 -4.56 -6.33
CA HIS A 2 -5.18 -3.59 -6.27
C HIS A 2 -4.85 -3.12 -4.84
N GLY A 3 -5.84 -2.94 -3.97
CA GLY A 3 -5.59 -2.36 -2.63
C GLY A 3 -4.83 -3.26 -1.65
N GLY A 4 -4.49 -4.49 -2.03
CA GLY A 4 -3.63 -5.41 -1.26
C GLY A 4 -2.43 -5.92 -2.06
N ASP A 5 -2.12 -5.28 -3.19
CA ASP A 5 -0.99 -5.57 -4.05
C ASP A 5 0.14 -4.55 -3.77
N PRO A 6 1.38 -4.98 -3.45
CA PRO A 6 2.45 -4.05 -3.05
C PRO A 6 2.81 -2.99 -4.10
N GLU A 7 2.87 -3.35 -5.38
CA GLU A 7 3.20 -2.41 -6.46
C GLU A 7 2.10 -1.35 -6.62
N SER A 8 0.84 -1.79 -6.58
CA SER A 8 -0.32 -0.89 -6.60
C SER A 8 -0.32 0.07 -5.39
N ILE A 9 0.04 -0.41 -4.19
CA ILE A 9 0.12 0.41 -2.98
C ILE A 9 1.23 1.46 -3.09
N ALA A 10 2.40 1.09 -3.63
CA ALA A 10 3.49 2.04 -3.87
C ALA A 10 3.07 3.14 -4.87
N LEU A 11 2.37 2.75 -5.95
CA LEU A 11 1.79 3.72 -6.88
C LEU A 11 0.78 4.65 -6.18
N CYS A 12 -0.15 4.10 -5.40
CA CYS A 12 -1.12 4.90 -4.64
C CYS A 12 -0.44 5.89 -3.69
N TYR A 13 0.61 5.48 -2.99
CA TYR A 13 1.40 6.35 -2.13
C TYR A 13 2.05 7.49 -2.92
N ASN A 14 2.71 7.17 -4.04
CA ASN A 14 3.36 8.15 -4.91
C ASN A 14 2.36 9.15 -5.54
N LEU A 15 1.11 8.73 -5.76
CA LEU A 15 0.01 9.58 -6.21
C LEU A 15 -0.61 10.44 -5.09
N GLY A 16 -0.13 10.34 -3.85
CA GLY A 16 -0.60 11.12 -2.72
C GLY A 16 -1.90 10.62 -2.10
N LEU A 17 -2.29 9.37 -2.34
CA LEU A 17 -3.44 8.79 -1.65
C LEU A 17 -3.09 8.55 -0.18
N ASN A 18 -4.08 8.71 0.68
CA ASN A 18 -3.95 8.63 2.14
C ASN A 18 -4.46 7.31 2.74
N TYR A 19 -5.12 6.46 1.96
CA TYR A 19 -5.56 5.13 2.39
C TYR A 19 -5.67 4.13 1.23
N VAL A 20 -5.68 2.84 1.56
CA VAL A 20 -6.02 1.74 0.66
C VAL A 20 -7.02 0.80 1.34
N SER A 21 -7.82 0.07 0.56
CA SER A 21 -8.80 -0.90 1.06
C SER A 21 -8.61 -2.26 0.40
N CYS A 22 -8.64 -3.33 1.19
CA CYS A 22 -8.47 -4.70 0.71
C CYS A 22 -9.20 -5.71 1.61
N SER A 23 -9.28 -6.96 1.16
CA SER A 23 -9.88 -8.04 1.93
C SER A 23 -9.18 -8.25 3.29
N PRO A 24 -9.88 -8.75 4.32
CA PRO A 24 -9.36 -8.82 5.69
C PRO A 24 -7.99 -9.52 5.79
N PHE A 25 -7.80 -10.59 5.04
CA PHE A 25 -6.55 -11.37 5.02
C PHE A 25 -5.37 -10.64 4.36
N ARG A 26 -5.62 -9.61 3.53
CA ARG A 26 -4.57 -8.81 2.89
C ARG A 26 -4.22 -7.55 3.68
N VAL A 27 -4.97 -7.20 4.72
CA VAL A 27 -4.66 -6.03 5.57
C VAL A 27 -3.22 -6.07 6.11
N PRO A 28 -2.68 -7.21 6.61
CA PRO A 28 -1.28 -7.26 7.05
C PRO A 28 -0.28 -6.98 5.93
N ILE A 29 -0.53 -7.51 4.72
CA ILE A 29 0.30 -7.29 3.53
C ILE A 29 0.25 -5.81 3.12
N ALA A 30 -0.95 -5.23 3.08
CA ALA A 30 -1.13 -3.83 2.71
C ALA A 30 -0.43 -2.87 3.68
N ARG A 31 -0.45 -3.17 4.98
CA ARG A 31 0.27 -2.38 6.00
C ARG A 31 1.79 -2.43 5.80
N LEU A 32 2.35 -3.62 5.55
CA LEU A 32 3.78 -3.78 5.32
C LEU A 32 4.21 -3.08 4.02
N ALA A 33 3.45 -3.23 2.94
CA ALA A 33 3.73 -2.56 1.67
C ALA A 33 3.66 -1.04 1.79
N ALA A 34 2.65 -0.50 2.50
CA ALA A 34 2.55 0.94 2.76
C ALA A 34 3.75 1.47 3.57
N ALA A 35 4.25 0.69 4.54
CA ALA A 35 5.46 1.04 5.29
C ALA A 35 6.71 1.07 4.39
N HIS A 36 6.88 0.08 3.50
CA HIS A 36 7.97 0.10 2.52
C HIS A 36 7.90 1.32 1.60
N ALA A 37 6.72 1.62 1.04
CA ALA A 37 6.53 2.79 0.17
C ALA A 37 6.89 4.12 0.87
N ALA A 38 6.54 4.25 2.15
CA ALA A 38 6.87 5.44 2.95
C ALA A 38 8.36 5.55 3.29
N LEU A 39 9.08 4.43 3.39
CA LEU A 39 10.52 4.41 3.65
C LEU A 39 11.35 4.62 2.38
N ASP A 40 10.85 4.17 1.23
CA ASP A 40 11.52 4.30 -0.08
C ASP A 40 11.43 5.74 -0.63
N GLY A 41 10.36 6.47 -0.31
CA GLY A 41 10.18 7.89 -0.68
C GLY A 41 10.97 8.91 0.17
N LYS A 42 12.01 8.47 0.89
CA LYS A 42 12.95 9.34 1.62
C LYS A 42 14.23 9.57 0.84
#